data_AF-A0A925NLA4-F1
#
_entry.id   AF-A0A925NLA4-F1
#
_cell.length_a   1.000
_cell.length_b   1.000
_cell.length_c   1.000
_cell.angle_alpha   90.00
_cell.angle_beta   90.00
_cell.angle_gamma   90.00
#
_symmetry.space_group_name_H-M   'P 1'
#
loop_
_entity.id
_entity.type
_entity.pdbx_description
1 polymer ?
#
loop_
_entity_poly.entity_id
_entity_poly.type
_entity_poly.pdbx_seq_one_letter_code
_entity_poly.pdbx_strand_id
1 'polypeptide(L)'
;MQNLLRIVASATPKANWGAWIYWALCLMVMVGAVEFFFPALIPYEFAELWETRGEPMDWLKASTPILAWAAGFTLLVSLFTRNSHSQNIFAERYLASGLWLSLRAGVMEEIVFRWLIFMWAIACVRVGDFILGGFAFGHGLVWWINAHILMPIADFTSLGLLNPVFMQSAWFIGAAVIVANVKFRDGHKYQGLFGLINSWFIGLYFFYLMFAFGLKAAILVHFVYDAIIFTIRYLDSVIERRRS
;
A
#
# COMPACT_ATOMS: atom_id res chain seq x y z
N MET A 1 -12.24 14.04 -15.52
CA MET A 1 -12.88 13.36 -14.38
C MET A 1 -13.90 12.30 -14.78
N GLN A 2 -14.75 12.49 -15.80
CA GLN A 2 -15.73 11.46 -16.24
C GLN A 2 -15.09 10.14 -16.72
N ASN A 3 -13.89 10.18 -17.33
CA ASN A 3 -13.16 8.95 -17.71
C ASN A 3 -12.59 8.16 -16.51
N LEU A 4 -12.37 8.81 -15.36
CA LEU A 4 -11.92 8.14 -14.13
C LEU A 4 -13.03 7.29 -13.50
N LEU A 5 -14.29 7.73 -13.61
CA LEU A 5 -15.45 7.02 -13.06
C LEU A 5 -15.93 5.86 -13.95
N ARG A 6 -15.76 5.96 -15.28
CA ARG A 6 -16.03 4.82 -16.18
C ARG A 6 -15.16 3.61 -15.88
N ILE A 7 -13.90 3.82 -15.49
CA ILE A 7 -12.98 2.73 -15.13
C ILE A 7 -13.50 1.95 -13.91
N VAL A 8 -14.11 2.62 -12.93
CA VAL A 8 -14.68 1.97 -11.73
C VAL A 8 -15.97 1.21 -12.03
N ALA A 9 -16.75 1.64 -13.03
CA ALA A 9 -18.08 1.09 -13.32
C ALA A 9 -18.13 0.00 -14.40
N SER A 10 -17.24 0.05 -15.41
CA SER A 10 -17.28 -0.88 -16.56
C SER A 10 -16.15 -1.91 -16.60
N ALA A 11 -15.20 -1.83 -15.68
CA ALA A 11 -14.12 -2.79 -15.57
C ALA A 11 -13.78 -2.93 -14.09
N THR A 12 -14.48 -3.81 -13.38
CA THR A 12 -13.72 -4.67 -12.47
C THR A 12 -12.99 -5.63 -13.39
N PRO A 13 -11.72 -5.38 -13.82
CA PRO A 13 -10.94 -6.47 -14.39
C PRO A 13 -11.09 -7.61 -13.39
N LYS A 14 -11.58 -8.76 -13.84
CA LYS A 14 -11.72 -9.92 -12.95
C LYS A 14 -10.34 -10.10 -12.34
N ALA A 15 -10.20 -9.74 -11.07
CA ALA A 15 -8.92 -9.80 -10.40
C ALA A 15 -8.47 -11.25 -10.57
N ASN A 16 -7.36 -11.47 -11.28
CA ASN A 16 -6.89 -12.80 -11.56
C ASN A 16 -6.26 -13.32 -10.26
N TRP A 17 -7.12 -13.74 -9.33
CA TRP A 17 -6.73 -14.20 -7.99
C TRP A 17 -5.74 -15.35 -8.07
N GLY A 18 -5.88 -16.22 -9.06
CA GLY A 18 -4.91 -17.28 -9.33
C GLY A 18 -3.51 -16.71 -9.59
N ALA A 19 -3.40 -15.65 -10.40
CA ALA A 19 -2.13 -14.98 -10.62
C ALA A 19 -1.59 -14.31 -9.34
N TRP A 20 -2.41 -13.62 -8.56
CA TRP A 20 -1.97 -12.99 -7.29
C TRP A 20 -1.46 -14.02 -6.28
N ILE A 21 -2.18 -15.13 -6.10
CA ILE A 21 -1.77 -16.23 -5.22
C ILE A 21 -0.47 -16.86 -5.74
N TYR A 22 -0.39 -17.13 -7.04
CA TYR A 22 0.83 -17.67 -7.66
C TYR A 22 2.03 -16.76 -7.42
N TRP A 23 1.90 -15.45 -7.66
CA TRP A 23 2.96 -14.48 -7.40
C TRP A 23 3.37 -14.42 -5.94
N ALA A 24 2.40 -14.43 -5.00
CA ALA A 24 2.68 -14.46 -3.58
C ALA A 24 3.46 -15.73 -3.20
N LEU A 25 3.05 -16.90 -3.69
CA LEU A 25 3.76 -18.16 -3.44
C LEU A 25 5.18 -18.15 -4.02
N CYS A 26 5.38 -17.65 -5.23
CA CYS A 26 6.72 -17.49 -5.80
C CYS A 26 7.58 -16.57 -4.94
N LEU A 27 7.05 -15.42 -4.51
CA LEU A 27 7.77 -14.50 -3.63
C LEU A 27 8.09 -15.12 -2.27
N MET A 28 7.17 -15.87 -1.68
CA MET A 28 7.43 -16.62 -0.43
C MET A 28 8.59 -17.59 -0.59
N VAL A 29 8.62 -18.36 -1.68
CA VAL A 29 9.74 -19.29 -1.96
C VAL A 29 11.05 -18.53 -2.16
N MET A 30 11.03 -17.42 -2.89
CA MET A 30 12.23 -16.61 -3.12
C MET A 30 12.76 -15.98 -1.82
N VAL A 31 11.89 -15.40 -0.99
CA VAL A 31 12.26 -14.84 0.32
C VAL A 31 12.78 -15.93 1.24
N GLY A 32 12.08 -17.06 1.36
CA GLY A 32 12.52 -18.18 2.19
C GLY A 32 13.85 -18.78 1.73
N ALA A 33 14.10 -18.83 0.41
CA ALA A 33 15.40 -19.25 -0.12
C ALA A 33 16.52 -18.26 0.26
N VAL A 34 16.28 -16.95 0.15
CA VAL A 34 17.25 -15.94 0.56
C VAL A 34 17.55 -16.03 2.06
N GLU A 35 16.53 -16.18 2.89
CA GLU A 35 16.68 -16.31 4.34
C GLU A 35 17.45 -17.58 4.72
N PHE A 36 17.18 -18.70 4.03
CA PHE A 36 17.86 -19.97 4.28
C PHE A 36 19.34 -19.94 3.88
N PHE A 37 19.66 -19.46 2.67
CA PHE A 37 21.04 -19.47 2.17
C PHE A 37 21.86 -18.25 2.62
N PHE A 38 21.21 -17.13 2.91
CA PHE A 38 21.83 -15.84 3.22
C PHE A 38 21.11 -15.13 4.39
N PRO A 39 21.07 -15.73 5.60
CA PRO A 39 20.28 -15.20 6.72
C PRO A 39 20.69 -13.77 7.14
N ALA A 40 21.91 -13.33 6.84
CA ALA A 40 22.37 -11.98 7.12
C ALA A 40 21.88 -10.90 6.12
N LEU A 41 21.23 -11.28 5.01
CA LEU A 41 20.76 -10.33 3.99
C LEU A 41 19.46 -9.63 4.41
N ILE A 42 18.54 -10.34 5.07
CA ILE A 42 17.26 -9.82 5.51
C ILE A 42 17.28 -9.77 7.04
N PRO A 43 17.19 -8.59 7.68
CA PRO A 43 17.33 -8.45 9.13
C PRO A 43 16.02 -8.74 9.88
N TYR A 44 15.14 -9.55 9.28
CA TYR A 44 13.84 -9.92 9.84
C TYR A 44 13.66 -11.41 9.68
N GLU A 45 13.06 -12.06 10.68
CA GLU A 45 12.57 -13.42 10.50
C GLU A 45 11.38 -13.44 9.54
N PHE A 46 11.17 -14.54 8.82
CA PHE A 46 10.10 -14.68 7.84
C PHE A 46 8.73 -14.16 8.32
N ALA A 47 8.38 -14.45 9.58
CA ALA A 47 7.09 -14.13 10.17
C ALA A 47 7.12 -12.92 11.14
N GLU A 48 8.26 -12.28 11.36
CA GLU A 48 8.41 -11.23 12.38
C GLU A 48 7.42 -10.06 12.17
N LEU A 49 7.23 -9.64 10.91
CA LEU A 49 6.30 -8.55 10.58
C LEU A 49 4.82 -8.89 10.83
N TRP A 50 4.48 -10.16 11.08
CA TRP A 50 3.13 -10.58 11.47
C TRP A 50 2.84 -10.42 12.95
N GLU A 51 3.87 -10.21 13.77
CA GLU A 51 3.74 -9.92 15.18
C GLU A 51 3.05 -8.57 15.39
N THR A 52 2.05 -8.56 16.27
CA THR A 52 1.26 -7.37 16.54
C THR A 52 1.73 -6.66 17.79
N ARG A 53 1.74 -5.33 17.72
CA ARG A 53 2.02 -4.45 18.86
C ARG A 53 0.82 -3.53 19.08
N GLY A 54 0.44 -3.33 20.34
CA GLY A 54 -0.76 -2.55 20.70
C GLY A 54 -2.08 -3.25 20.37
N GLU A 55 -3.18 -2.60 20.75
CA GLU A 55 -4.54 -3.09 20.55
C GLU A 55 -5.16 -2.53 19.25
N PRO A 56 -6.21 -3.15 18.68
CA PRO A 56 -6.89 -2.64 17.48
C PRO A 56 -7.30 -1.17 17.56
N MET A 57 -7.67 -0.70 18.75
CA MET A 57 -8.02 0.70 18.97
C MET A 57 -6.82 1.63 18.80
N ASP A 58 -5.61 1.21 19.16
CA ASP A 58 -4.39 1.99 18.96
C ASP A 58 -4.08 2.13 17.48
N TRP A 59 -4.28 1.05 16.71
CA TRP A 59 -4.09 1.05 15.25
C TRP A 59 -5.08 2.01 14.57
N LEU A 60 -6.34 2.01 15.00
CA LEU A 60 -7.38 2.90 14.49
C LEU A 60 -7.14 4.36 14.87
N LYS A 61 -6.70 4.63 16.11
CA LYS A 61 -6.31 5.98 16.54
C LYS A 61 -5.11 6.50 15.74
N ALA A 62 -4.07 5.68 15.60
CA ALA A 62 -2.89 6.04 14.83
C ALA A 62 -3.26 6.35 13.37
N SER A 63 -4.18 5.60 12.77
CA SER A 63 -4.62 5.77 11.38
C SER A 63 -5.63 6.89 11.13
N THR A 64 -6.03 7.65 12.15
CA THR A 64 -6.98 8.76 12.00
C THR A 64 -6.65 9.74 10.87
N PRO A 65 -5.37 10.11 10.58
CA PRO A 65 -5.07 10.99 9.45
C PRO A 65 -5.46 10.40 8.09
N ILE A 66 -5.17 9.12 7.84
CA ILE A 66 -5.50 8.49 6.55
C ILE A 66 -6.99 8.16 6.43
N LEU A 67 -7.66 7.82 7.54
CA LEU A 67 -9.10 7.59 7.55
C LEU A 67 -9.86 8.91 7.30
N ALA A 68 -9.42 10.01 7.92
CA ALA A 68 -9.95 11.34 7.67
C ALA A 68 -9.72 11.79 6.22
N TRP A 69 -8.53 11.52 5.67
CA TRP A 69 -8.23 11.77 4.26
C TRP A 69 -9.14 10.97 3.33
N ALA A 70 -9.32 9.66 3.58
CA ALA A 70 -10.23 8.80 2.81
C ALA A 70 -11.65 9.36 2.78
N ALA A 71 -12.15 9.74 3.96
CA ALA A 71 -13.50 10.28 4.12
C ALA A 71 -13.65 11.62 3.40
N GLY A 72 -12.80 12.59 3.73
CA GLY A 72 -12.86 13.95 3.20
C GLY A 72 -12.69 13.99 1.69
N PHE A 73 -11.72 13.23 1.16
CA PHE A 73 -11.49 13.19 -0.27
C PHE A 73 -12.63 12.51 -1.03
N THR A 74 -13.13 11.36 -0.55
CA THR A 74 -14.23 10.65 -1.20
C THR A 74 -15.51 11.48 -1.18
N LEU A 75 -15.78 12.20 -0.08
CA LEU A 75 -16.88 13.14 0.01
C LEU A 75 -16.73 14.27 -1.01
N LEU A 76 -15.56 14.88 -1.09
CA LEU A 76 -15.27 15.94 -2.04
C LEU A 76 -15.49 15.48 -3.49
N VAL A 77 -14.95 14.31 -3.86
CA VAL A 77 -15.18 13.73 -5.19
C VAL A 77 -16.66 13.50 -5.45
N SER A 78 -17.39 12.98 -4.46
CA SER A 78 -18.83 12.72 -4.58
C SER A 78 -19.63 14.03 -4.79
N LEU A 79 -19.27 15.12 -4.10
CA LEU A 79 -19.89 16.43 -4.30
C LEU A 79 -19.65 17.04 -5.69
N PHE A 80 -18.49 16.75 -6.31
CA PHE A 80 -18.10 17.31 -7.61
C PHE A 80 -18.33 16.36 -8.78
N THR A 81 -18.91 15.19 -8.55
CA THR A 81 -19.20 14.21 -9.60
C THR A 81 -20.67 13.81 -9.56
N ARG A 82 -21.12 13.14 -10.63
CA ARG A 82 -22.45 12.51 -10.66
C ARG A 82 -22.28 11.04 -10.94
N ASN A 83 -23.06 10.22 -10.25
CA ASN A 83 -23.06 8.79 -10.49
C ASN A 83 -23.85 8.46 -11.75
N SER A 84 -23.56 7.31 -12.35
CA SER A 84 -24.41 6.78 -13.40
C SER A 84 -25.75 6.32 -12.82
N HIS A 85 -26.79 6.33 -13.64
CA HIS A 85 -28.11 5.81 -13.24
C HIS A 85 -28.03 4.36 -12.73
N SER A 86 -27.18 3.52 -13.34
CA SER A 86 -26.93 2.15 -12.88
C SER A 86 -26.28 2.08 -11.50
N GLN A 87 -25.32 2.96 -11.19
CA GLN A 87 -24.69 3.04 -9.86
C GLN A 87 -25.71 3.40 -8.78
N ASN A 88 -26.64 4.31 -9.11
CA ASN A 88 -27.70 4.74 -8.21
C ASN A 88 -28.71 3.63 -7.94
N ILE A 89 -29.19 2.93 -8.98
CA ILE A 89 -30.14 1.81 -8.82
C ILE A 89 -29.51 0.65 -8.02
N PHE A 90 -28.27 0.28 -8.31
CA PHE A 90 -27.61 -0.90 -7.72
C PHE A 90 -26.67 -0.57 -6.56
N ALA A 91 -26.89 0.53 -5.85
CA ALA A 91 -25.98 1.05 -4.82
C ALA A 91 -25.61 -0.01 -3.75
N GLU A 92 -26.58 -0.77 -3.26
CA GLU A 92 -26.40 -1.80 -2.24
C GLU A 92 -25.50 -2.94 -2.74
N ARG A 93 -25.65 -3.33 -4.02
CA ARG A 93 -24.80 -4.35 -4.65
C ARG A 93 -23.37 -3.84 -4.84
N TYR A 94 -23.20 -2.58 -5.19
CA TYR A 94 -21.88 -1.95 -5.29
C TYR A 94 -21.17 -1.88 -3.95
N LEU A 95 -21.89 -1.54 -2.87
CA LEU A 95 -21.35 -1.56 -1.51
C LEU A 95 -20.89 -2.98 -1.13
N ALA A 96 -21.78 -3.98 -1.22
CA ALA A 96 -21.46 -5.34 -0.82
C ALA A 96 -20.31 -5.95 -1.65
N SER A 97 -20.36 -5.77 -2.98
CA SER A 97 -19.31 -6.27 -3.87
C SER A 97 -17.99 -5.52 -3.68
N GLY A 98 -18.05 -4.21 -3.42
CA GLY A 98 -16.90 -3.36 -3.14
C GLY A 98 -16.20 -3.74 -1.85
N LEU A 99 -16.95 -3.91 -0.76
CA LEU A 99 -16.43 -4.37 0.53
C LEU A 99 -15.81 -5.77 0.43
N TRP A 100 -16.45 -6.69 -0.29
CA TRP A 100 -15.91 -8.04 -0.49
C TRP A 100 -14.63 -8.04 -1.33
N LEU A 101 -14.61 -7.25 -2.41
CA LEU A 101 -13.43 -7.09 -3.26
C LEU A 101 -12.29 -6.46 -2.46
N SER A 102 -12.58 -5.39 -1.72
CA SER A 102 -11.62 -4.68 -0.87
C SER A 102 -11.04 -5.58 0.21
N LEU A 103 -11.87 -6.33 0.94
CA LEU A 103 -11.36 -7.24 1.97
C LEU A 103 -10.31 -8.19 1.39
N ARG A 104 -10.60 -8.80 0.24
CA ARG A 104 -9.68 -9.73 -0.41
C ARG A 104 -8.46 -9.03 -1.00
N ALA A 105 -8.68 -7.88 -1.64
CA ALA A 105 -7.64 -7.14 -2.34
C ALA A 105 -6.69 -6.49 -1.33
N GLY A 106 -7.23 -5.77 -0.34
CA GLY A 106 -6.47 -5.15 0.74
C GLY A 106 -5.63 -6.16 1.50
N VAL A 107 -6.17 -7.32 1.90
CA VAL A 107 -5.38 -8.39 2.54
C VAL A 107 -4.22 -8.83 1.64
N MET A 108 -4.51 -9.12 0.36
CA MET A 108 -3.47 -9.58 -0.57
C MET A 108 -2.45 -8.49 -0.90
N GLU A 109 -2.86 -7.23 -0.98
CA GLU A 109 -1.97 -6.09 -1.22
C GLU A 109 -1.04 -5.88 -0.03
N GLU A 110 -1.51 -6.00 1.21
CA GLU A 110 -0.61 -5.93 2.37
C GLU A 110 0.37 -7.10 2.40
N ILE A 111 -0.10 -8.34 2.20
CA ILE A 111 0.76 -9.52 2.13
C ILE A 111 1.82 -9.39 1.04
N VAL A 112 1.42 -8.99 -0.17
CA VAL A 112 2.33 -8.93 -1.31
C VAL A 112 3.27 -7.74 -1.23
N PHE A 113 2.77 -6.53 -0.96
CA PHE A 113 3.61 -5.33 -1.01
C PHE A 113 4.38 -5.05 0.28
N ARG A 114 3.74 -5.19 1.45
CA ARG A 114 4.31 -4.75 2.73
C ARG A 114 5.14 -5.85 3.37
N TRP A 115 4.85 -7.11 3.05
CA TRP A 115 5.64 -8.24 3.51
C TRP A 115 6.54 -8.81 2.40
N LEU A 116 5.99 -9.46 1.38
CA LEU A 116 6.80 -10.29 0.49
C LEU A 116 7.72 -9.50 -0.46
N ILE A 117 7.19 -8.51 -1.17
CA ILE A 117 7.98 -7.63 -2.05
C ILE A 117 8.94 -6.79 -1.23
N PHE A 118 8.55 -6.33 -0.05
CA PHE A 118 9.43 -5.60 0.85
C PHE A 118 10.65 -6.45 1.27
N MET A 119 10.43 -7.66 1.78
CA MET A 119 11.50 -8.59 2.16
C MET A 119 12.41 -8.94 0.98
N TRP A 120 11.81 -9.21 -0.19
CA TRP A 120 12.55 -9.44 -1.41
C TRP A 120 13.37 -8.22 -1.85
N ALA A 121 12.79 -7.02 -1.73
CA ALA A 121 13.44 -5.77 -2.11
C ALA A 121 14.68 -5.50 -1.24
N ILE A 122 14.71 -5.89 0.04
CA ILE A 122 15.90 -5.80 0.89
C ILE A 122 17.07 -6.54 0.25
N ALA A 123 16.85 -7.79 -0.20
CA ALA A 123 17.87 -8.56 -0.88
C ALA A 123 18.31 -7.89 -2.19
N CYS A 124 17.35 -7.46 -3.01
CA CYS A 124 17.64 -6.81 -4.29
C CYS A 124 18.42 -5.52 -4.15
N VAL A 125 18.11 -4.64 -3.20
CA VAL A 125 18.83 -3.37 -3.04
C VAL A 125 20.25 -3.60 -2.54
N ARG A 126 20.49 -4.60 -1.68
CA ARG A 126 21.84 -4.95 -1.21
C ARG A 126 22.69 -5.56 -2.33
N VAL A 127 22.13 -6.49 -3.08
CA VAL A 127 22.81 -7.09 -4.25
C VAL A 127 23.05 -6.02 -5.32
N GLY A 128 22.06 -5.17 -5.58
CA GLY A 128 22.18 -4.06 -6.51
C GLY A 128 23.27 -3.07 -6.11
N ASP A 129 23.36 -2.72 -4.82
CA ASP A 129 24.41 -1.84 -4.31
C ASP A 129 25.80 -2.46 -4.44
N PHE A 130 25.92 -3.74 -4.08
CA PHE A 130 27.17 -4.49 -4.23
C PHE A 130 27.66 -4.46 -5.67
N ILE A 131 26.79 -4.76 -6.65
CA ILE A 131 27.12 -4.76 -8.07
C ILE A 131 27.46 -3.34 -8.56
N LEU A 132 26.73 -2.32 -8.11
CA LEU A 132 26.91 -0.92 -8.52
C LEU A 132 27.95 -0.18 -7.65
N GLY A 133 29.08 -0.84 -7.37
CA GLY A 133 30.26 -0.23 -6.77
C GLY A 133 30.42 -0.45 -5.26
N GLY A 134 29.44 -1.04 -4.58
CA GLY A 134 29.53 -1.32 -3.14
C GLY A 134 30.72 -2.22 -2.78
N PHE A 135 31.10 -3.16 -3.66
CA PHE A 135 32.27 -4.02 -3.42
C PHE A 135 33.61 -3.26 -3.41
N ALA A 136 33.70 -2.12 -4.11
CA ALA A 136 34.94 -1.35 -4.25
C ALA A 136 35.01 -0.17 -3.26
N PHE A 137 33.88 0.44 -2.92
CA PHE A 137 33.81 1.69 -2.15
C PHE A 137 33.11 1.55 -0.79
N GLY A 138 32.70 0.34 -0.40
CA GLY A 138 31.93 0.06 0.82
C GLY A 138 30.44 0.39 0.69
N HIS A 139 30.11 1.44 -0.07
CA HIS A 139 28.74 1.79 -0.48
C HIS A 139 28.69 2.10 -1.97
N GLY A 140 27.71 1.53 -2.66
CA GLY A 140 27.51 1.72 -4.09
C GLY A 140 26.59 2.88 -4.43
N LEU A 141 26.24 2.95 -5.71
CA LEU A 141 25.33 3.96 -6.25
C LEU A 141 23.90 3.82 -5.68
N VAL A 142 23.46 2.60 -5.36
CA VAL A 142 22.10 2.36 -4.85
C VAL A 142 21.95 2.98 -3.46
N TRP A 143 22.93 2.79 -2.58
CA TRP A 143 23.01 3.43 -1.28
C TRP A 143 22.98 4.95 -1.45
N TRP A 144 23.84 5.52 -2.29
CA TRP A 144 23.96 6.96 -2.44
C TRP A 144 22.64 7.61 -2.87
N ILE A 145 21.99 7.07 -3.90
CA ILE A 145 20.71 7.57 -4.40
C ILE A 145 19.63 7.48 -3.32
N ASN A 146 19.55 6.36 -2.60
CA ASN A 146 18.53 6.19 -1.58
C ASN A 146 18.80 7.12 -0.38
N ALA A 147 20.00 7.11 0.17
CA ALA A 147 20.35 7.84 1.38
C ALA A 147 20.29 9.36 1.21
N HIS A 148 20.69 9.88 0.04
CA HIS A 148 20.79 11.32 -0.17
C HIS A 148 19.62 11.94 -0.91
N ILE A 149 18.79 11.15 -1.61
CA ILE A 149 17.69 11.67 -2.42
C ILE A 149 16.37 11.03 -2.03
N LEU A 150 16.23 9.72 -2.23
CA LEU A 150 14.90 9.09 -2.16
C LEU A 150 14.37 8.99 -0.72
N MET A 151 15.20 8.61 0.25
CA MET A 151 14.81 8.51 1.66
C MET A 151 14.47 9.87 2.28
N PRO A 152 15.25 10.95 2.08
CA PRO A 152 14.84 12.29 2.52
C PRO A 152 13.49 12.75 1.92
N ILE A 153 13.26 12.49 0.64
CA ILE A 153 11.97 12.82 -0.01
C ILE A 153 10.84 11.97 0.57
N ALA A 154 11.05 10.67 0.76
CA ALA A 154 10.07 9.77 1.35
C ALA A 154 9.75 10.16 2.81
N ASP A 155 10.76 10.55 3.59
CA ASP A 155 10.59 11.01 4.97
C ASP A 155 9.78 12.31 5.01
N PHE A 156 10.16 13.30 4.20
CA PHE A 156 9.42 14.54 4.06
C PHE A 156 7.96 14.31 3.65
N THR A 157 7.73 13.47 2.64
CA THR A 157 6.37 13.16 2.17
C THR A 157 5.56 12.32 3.16
N SER A 158 6.21 11.57 4.05
CA SER A 158 5.56 10.86 5.16
C SER A 158 5.43 11.70 6.44
N LEU A 159 5.73 13.01 6.36
CA LEU A 159 5.69 13.95 7.50
C LEU A 159 6.59 13.50 8.67
N GLY A 160 7.68 12.79 8.38
CA GLY A 160 8.62 12.29 9.39
C GLY A 160 8.14 11.02 10.13
N LEU A 161 6.98 10.45 9.80
CA LEU A 161 6.47 9.24 10.47
C LEU A 161 7.37 8.02 10.26
N LEU A 162 8.10 7.99 9.14
CA LEU A 162 9.05 6.93 8.82
C LEU A 162 10.51 7.31 9.11
N ASN A 163 10.77 8.41 9.84
CA ASN A 163 12.12 8.85 10.17
C ASN A 163 12.95 7.75 10.87
N PRO A 164 12.40 6.98 11.84
CA PRO A 164 13.15 5.87 12.43
C PRO A 164 13.58 4.81 11.41
N VAL A 165 12.76 4.58 10.38
CA VAL A 165 13.05 3.61 9.31
C VAL A 165 14.06 4.18 8.32
N PHE A 166 13.92 5.44 7.91
CA PHE A 166 14.77 6.03 6.88
C PHE A 166 16.12 6.53 7.39
N MET A 167 16.19 7.02 8.62
CA MET A 167 17.38 7.72 9.13
C MET A 167 18.09 6.98 10.27
N GLN A 168 17.41 6.10 10.99
CA GLN A 168 17.95 5.45 12.19
C GLN A 168 18.15 3.94 12.03
N SER A 169 17.52 3.33 11.02
CA SER A 169 17.70 1.92 10.68
C SER A 169 18.78 1.72 9.62
N ALA A 170 19.07 0.46 9.28
CA ALA A 170 19.96 0.16 8.17
C ALA A 170 19.36 0.68 6.85
N TRP A 171 20.16 1.42 6.07
CA TRP A 171 19.74 2.13 4.85
C TRP A 171 18.93 1.27 3.86
N PHE A 172 19.25 -0.03 3.77
CA PHE A 172 18.61 -0.95 2.83
C PHE A 172 17.17 -1.27 3.21
N ILE A 173 16.78 -1.11 4.48
CA ILE A 173 15.39 -1.23 4.94
C ILE A 173 14.58 -0.08 4.34
N GLY A 174 15.06 1.15 4.50
CA GLY A 174 14.44 2.34 3.91
C GLY A 174 14.37 2.28 2.37
N ALA A 175 15.45 1.85 1.73
CA ALA A 175 15.46 1.64 0.27
C ALA A 175 14.43 0.58 -0.18
N ALA A 176 14.29 -0.52 0.57
CA ALA A 176 13.31 -1.57 0.28
C ALA A 176 11.85 -1.07 0.42
N VAL A 177 11.56 -0.23 1.43
CA VAL A 177 10.26 0.45 1.57
C VAL A 177 9.96 1.27 0.31
N ILE A 178 10.93 2.05 -0.18
CA ILE A 178 10.76 2.87 -1.38
C ILE A 178 10.48 1.99 -2.61
N VAL A 179 11.26 0.92 -2.83
CA VAL A 179 11.08 0.00 -3.97
C VAL A 179 9.69 -0.66 -3.93
N ALA A 180 9.30 -1.19 -2.78
CA ALA A 180 7.98 -1.81 -2.60
C ALA A 180 6.86 -0.80 -2.82
N ASN A 181 7.00 0.43 -2.30
CA ASN A 181 6.01 1.49 -2.46
C ASN A 181 5.92 2.00 -3.91
N VAL A 182 7.04 2.08 -4.65
CA VAL A 182 7.03 2.37 -6.09
C VAL A 182 6.19 1.34 -6.84
N LYS A 183 6.35 0.04 -6.52
CA LYS A 183 5.56 -1.02 -7.16
C LYS A 183 4.07 -0.94 -6.79
N PHE A 184 3.75 -0.66 -5.53
CA PHE A 184 2.37 -0.44 -5.08
C PHE A 184 1.71 0.75 -5.81
N ARG A 185 2.41 1.89 -5.86
CA ARG A 185 2.00 3.09 -6.60
C ARG A 185 1.77 2.81 -8.07
N ASP A 186 2.66 2.04 -8.68
CA ASP A 186 2.55 1.66 -10.09
C ASP A 186 1.29 0.83 -10.37
N GLY A 187 0.86 0.01 -9.40
CA GLY A 187 -0.43 -0.68 -9.42
C GLY A 187 -1.62 0.27 -9.52
N HIS A 188 -1.47 1.52 -9.09
CA HIS A 188 -2.53 2.54 -9.04
C HIS A 188 -2.45 3.58 -10.16
N LYS A 189 -1.50 3.46 -11.10
CA LYS A 189 -1.35 4.39 -12.23
C LYS A 189 -2.62 4.56 -13.09
N TYR A 190 -3.47 3.54 -13.14
CA TYR A 190 -4.75 3.58 -13.87
C TYR A 190 -5.73 4.63 -13.32
N GLN A 191 -5.52 5.11 -12.09
CA GLN A 191 -6.29 6.18 -11.45
C GLN A 191 -5.74 7.59 -11.80
N GLY A 192 -4.84 7.70 -12.77
CA GLY A 192 -4.26 8.97 -13.22
C GLY A 192 -3.26 9.57 -12.23
N LEU A 193 -2.89 10.84 -12.46
CA LEU A 193 -1.89 11.53 -11.65
C LEU A 193 -2.27 11.60 -10.18
N PHE A 194 -3.56 11.82 -9.88
CA PHE A 194 -4.03 11.89 -8.50
C PHE A 194 -3.88 10.54 -7.79
N GLY A 195 -4.29 9.43 -8.42
CA GLY A 195 -4.12 8.12 -7.82
C GLY A 195 -2.65 7.71 -7.66
N LEU A 196 -1.78 8.15 -8.58
CA LEU A 196 -0.33 7.99 -8.45
C LEU A 196 0.21 8.72 -7.22
N ILE A 197 -0.18 9.97 -6.99
CA ILE A 197 0.25 10.75 -5.83
C ILE A 197 -0.35 10.16 -4.54
N ASN A 198 -1.65 9.87 -4.55
CA ASN A 198 -2.36 9.34 -3.38
C ASN A 198 -1.81 7.99 -2.93
N SER A 199 -1.60 7.06 -3.86
CA SER A 199 -1.04 5.74 -3.55
C SER A 199 0.40 5.81 -3.01
N TRP A 200 1.18 6.83 -3.40
CA TRP A 200 2.50 7.05 -2.81
C TRP A 200 2.40 7.34 -1.31
N PHE A 201 1.57 8.31 -0.91
CA PHE A 201 1.41 8.70 0.49
C PHE A 201 0.75 7.61 1.34
N ILE A 202 -0.36 7.05 0.84
CA ILE A 202 -1.08 5.99 1.54
C ILE A 202 -0.20 4.74 1.69
N GLY A 203 0.57 4.40 0.66
CA GLY A 203 1.47 3.25 0.73
C GLY A 203 2.57 3.40 1.77
N LEU A 204 3.21 4.57 1.87
CA LEU A 204 4.18 4.87 2.95
C LEU A 204 3.52 4.84 4.33
N TYR A 205 2.29 5.35 4.45
CA TYR A 205 1.57 5.32 5.72
C TYR A 205 1.28 3.90 6.20
N PHE A 206 0.94 2.98 5.28
CA PHE A 206 0.77 1.57 5.63
C PHE A 206 2.09 0.89 6.03
N PHE A 207 3.24 1.31 5.49
CA PHE A 207 4.54 0.90 6.03
C PHE A 207 4.74 1.41 7.46
N TYR A 208 4.36 2.65 7.77
CA TYR A 208 4.41 3.16 9.14
C TYR A 208 3.56 2.30 10.08
N LEU A 209 2.32 1.99 9.70
CA LEU A 209 1.44 1.12 10.50
C LEU A 209 2.02 -0.28 10.69
N MET A 210 2.61 -0.87 9.64
CA MET A 210 3.25 -2.18 9.73
C MET A 210 4.45 -2.15 10.69
N PHE A 211 5.34 -1.16 10.60
CA PHE A 211 6.52 -1.09 11.47
C PHE A 211 6.17 -0.74 12.92
N ALA A 212 5.11 0.05 13.14
CA ALA A 212 4.67 0.43 14.48
C ALA A 212 3.87 -0.68 15.17
N PHE A 213 2.97 -1.35 14.44
CA PHE A 213 1.93 -2.21 15.01
C PHE A 213 1.85 -3.63 14.42
N GLY A 214 2.56 -3.91 13.33
CA GLY A 214 2.55 -5.20 12.63
C GLY A 214 1.65 -5.24 11.39
N LEU A 215 1.83 -6.26 10.56
CA LEU A 215 1.13 -6.44 9.29
C LEU A 215 -0.39 -6.61 9.46
N LYS A 216 -0.83 -7.28 10.53
CA LYS A 216 -2.27 -7.44 10.83
C LYS A 216 -2.94 -6.09 11.09
N ALA A 217 -2.22 -5.14 11.69
CA ALA A 217 -2.72 -3.79 11.90
C ALA A 217 -2.90 -3.04 10.57
N ALA A 218 -1.90 -3.12 9.67
CA ALA A 218 -2.00 -2.56 8.33
C ALA A 218 -3.19 -3.14 7.54
N ILE A 219 -3.39 -4.47 7.60
CA ILE A 219 -4.53 -5.16 6.96
C ILE A 219 -5.88 -4.64 7.51
N LEU A 220 -6.03 -4.58 8.83
CA LEU A 220 -7.28 -4.12 9.45
C LEU A 220 -7.58 -2.67 9.05
N VAL A 221 -6.58 -1.79 9.16
CA VAL A 221 -6.74 -0.38 8.81
C VAL A 221 -7.04 -0.19 7.32
N HIS A 222 -6.42 -0.99 6.44
CA HIS A 222 -6.71 -0.95 5.00
C HIS A 222 -8.18 -1.31 4.74
N PHE A 223 -8.67 -2.40 5.34
CA PHE A 223 -10.08 -2.76 5.23
C PHE A 223 -11.00 -1.63 5.71
N VAL A 224 -10.71 -1.00 6.84
CA VAL A 224 -11.51 0.13 7.37
C VAL A 224 -11.43 1.35 6.46
N TYR A 225 -10.24 1.66 5.93
CA TYR A 225 -10.01 2.75 4.98
C TYR A 225 -10.91 2.60 3.75
N ASP A 226 -10.92 1.42 3.14
CA ASP A 226 -11.77 1.15 1.98
C ASP A 226 -13.26 1.12 2.35
N ALA A 227 -13.61 0.56 3.52
CA ALA A 227 -15.00 0.52 3.97
C ALA A 227 -15.60 1.93 4.09
N ILE A 228 -14.82 2.90 4.57
CA ILE A 228 -15.22 4.32 4.58
C ILE A 228 -15.49 4.82 3.16
N ILE A 229 -14.57 4.56 2.22
CA ILE A 229 -14.72 5.00 0.82
C ILE A 229 -16.01 4.41 0.23
N PHE A 230 -16.21 3.09 0.31
CA PHE A 230 -17.40 2.44 -0.25
C PHE A 230 -18.69 2.90 0.43
N THR A 231 -18.67 3.15 1.73
CA THR A 231 -19.84 3.66 2.46
C THR A 231 -20.22 5.06 1.98
N ILE A 232 -19.26 5.97 1.81
CA ILE A 232 -19.54 7.32 1.31
C ILE A 232 -20.09 7.27 -0.11
N ARG A 233 -19.49 6.45 -0.99
CA ARG A 233 -19.98 6.26 -2.36
C ARG A 233 -21.38 5.64 -2.40
N TYR A 234 -21.70 4.74 -1.47
CA TYR A 234 -23.05 4.20 -1.31
C TYR A 234 -24.07 5.28 -0.94
N LEU A 235 -23.75 6.10 0.07
CA LEU A 235 -24.63 7.17 0.53
C LEU A 235 -24.88 8.21 -0.58
N ASP A 236 -23.84 8.58 -1.32
CA ASP A 236 -23.92 9.46 -2.48
C ASP A 236 -24.89 8.92 -3.53
N SER A 237 -24.73 7.66 -3.93
CA SER A 237 -25.62 6.98 -4.89
C SER A 237 -27.08 6.95 -4.43
N VAL A 238 -27.33 6.71 -3.13
CA VAL A 238 -28.69 6.68 -2.56
C VAL A 238 -29.32 8.07 -2.54
N ILE A 239 -28.55 9.12 -2.25
CA ILE A 239 -29.03 10.51 -2.25
C ILE A 239 -29.38 10.94 -3.67
N GLU A 240 -28.53 10.67 -4.65
CA GLU A 240 -28.79 11.00 -6.05
C GLU A 240 -30.02 10.24 -6.58
N ARG A 241 -30.18 8.95 -6.24
CA ARG A 241 -31.36 8.14 -6.60
C ARG A 241 -32.68 8.77 -6.14
N ARG A 242 -32.68 9.49 -5.00
CA ARG A 242 -33.89 10.15 -4.49
C ARG A 242 -34.20 11.49 -5.16
N ARG A 243 -33.21 12.09 -5.83
CA ARG A 243 -33.33 13.40 -6.50
C ARG A 243 -33.72 13.26 -7.98
N SER A 244 -33.48 12.10 -8.57
CA SER A 244 -33.87 11.73 -9.94
C SER A 244 -35.30 11.21 -9.99
#